data_AF-A0A6P0XXG2-F1
#
_entry.id   AF-A0A6P0XXG2-F1
#
_cell.length_a   1.000
_cell.length_b   1.000
_cell.length_c   1.000
_cell.angle_alpha   90.00
_cell.angle_beta   90.00
_cell.angle_gamma   90.00
#
_symmetry.space_group_name_H-M   'P 1'
#
loop_
_entity.id
_entity.type
_entity.pdbx_description
1 polymer ?
#
loop_
_entity_poly.entity_id
_entity_poly.type
_entity_poly.pdbx_seq_one_letter_code
_entity_poly.pdbx_strand_id
1 'polypeptide(L)'
;MIESTKAMRKNSAFHHIKAFGVIDMDYRTEDEIKALKKSGIKPLDIAEVENILCVPELLAIVANNLRFDYEEIYQEVLDCVIDKISENLEDQCSKRSSAEIEFKLNMFNGKAKGKDQLSLALKGLCDSIDVSKIYDKNLEIYNQIIQEKNYKKALLYYNNKGLSKEISKFFKMHSDRYSSYIIWLLSSENREEIISALKEYAPIIDPT
;
A
#
# COMPACT_ATOMS: atom_id res chain seq x y z
N MET A 1 -5.61 6.89 13.84
CA MET A 1 -5.65 7.95 12.80
C MET A 1 -6.98 7.95 12.05
N ILE A 2 -7.40 6.85 11.40
CA ILE A 2 -8.68 6.78 10.65
C ILE A 2 -9.88 7.32 11.44
N GLU A 3 -10.12 6.81 12.65
CA GLU A 3 -11.26 7.26 13.48
C GLU A 3 -11.11 8.70 13.96
N SER A 4 -9.90 9.16 14.25
CA SER A 4 -9.62 10.55 14.63
C SER A 4 -9.95 11.52 13.49
N THR A 5 -9.55 11.18 12.25
CA THR A 5 -9.85 11.98 11.05
C THR A 5 -11.35 12.01 10.79
N LYS A 6 -12.03 10.86 10.87
CA LYS A 6 -13.49 10.79 10.74
C LYS A 6 -14.20 11.64 11.80
N ALA A 7 -13.75 11.58 13.06
CA ALA A 7 -14.35 12.32 14.16
C ALA A 7 -14.22 13.84 13.98
N MET A 8 -13.04 14.34 13.60
CA MET A 8 -12.83 15.76 13.29
C MET A 8 -13.73 16.20 12.13
N ARG A 9 -13.74 15.46 11.02
CA ARG A 9 -14.57 15.84 9.86
C ARG A 9 -16.07 15.83 10.15
N LYS A 10 -16.55 14.91 10.99
CA LYS A 10 -17.96 14.87 11.41
C LYS A 10 -18.36 16.01 12.33
N ASN A 11 -17.41 16.62 13.03
CA ASN A 11 -17.63 17.68 14.02
C ASN A 11 -17.17 19.05 13.51
N SER A 12 -17.30 19.31 12.21
CA SER A 12 -16.94 20.59 11.58
C SER A 12 -17.70 21.80 12.15
N ALA A 13 -18.82 21.58 12.85
CA ALA A 13 -19.54 22.64 13.56
C ALA A 13 -18.76 23.20 14.77
N PHE A 14 -17.82 22.43 15.34
CA PHE A 14 -17.06 22.81 16.53
C PHE A 14 -15.66 23.34 16.22
N HIS A 15 -15.21 23.31 14.96
CA HIS A 15 -13.88 23.78 14.57
C HIS A 15 -13.79 24.15 13.09
N HIS A 16 -12.82 24.98 12.73
CA HIS A 16 -12.54 25.36 11.34
C HIS A 16 -11.50 24.45 10.64
N ILE A 17 -11.11 23.34 11.28
CA ILE A 17 -10.06 22.45 10.78
C ILE A 17 -10.61 21.50 9.71
N LYS A 18 -9.95 21.45 8.55
CA LYS A 18 -10.13 20.40 7.54
C LYS A 18 -9.12 19.28 7.81
N ALA A 19 -9.58 18.23 8.50
CA ALA A 19 -8.73 17.08 8.78
C ALA A 19 -8.66 16.14 7.55
N PHE A 20 -7.46 15.66 7.26
CA PHE A 20 -7.16 14.63 6.26
C PHE A 20 -6.31 13.53 6.89
N GLY A 21 -6.43 12.31 6.37
CA GLY A 21 -5.64 11.17 6.82
C GLY A 21 -4.89 10.54 5.65
N VAL A 22 -3.62 10.19 5.86
CA VAL A 22 -2.81 9.42 4.90
C VAL A 22 -2.51 8.07 5.51
N ILE A 23 -2.94 7.00 4.85
CA ILE A 23 -2.74 5.60 5.29
C ILE A 23 -1.85 4.84 4.31
N ASP A 24 -1.30 3.72 4.76
CA ASP A 24 -0.78 2.68 3.88
C ASP A 24 -1.94 2.00 3.13
N MET A 25 -1.65 1.40 1.96
CA MET A 25 -2.66 0.63 1.24
C MET A 25 -3.04 -0.64 2.01
N ASP A 26 -2.13 -1.29 2.74
CA ASP A 26 -2.34 -2.54 3.53
C ASP A 26 -3.44 -3.46 3.00
N TYR A 27 -3.25 -4.04 1.81
CA TYR A 27 -4.22 -4.95 1.20
C TYR A 27 -5.64 -4.41 0.94
N ARG A 28 -5.93 -3.14 1.23
CA ARG A 28 -7.27 -2.56 1.14
C ARG A 28 -7.84 -2.68 -0.25
N THR A 29 -9.12 -3.05 -0.30
CA THR A 29 -9.85 -3.16 -1.56
C THR A 29 -10.21 -1.80 -2.10
N GLU A 30 -10.49 -1.72 -3.41
CA GLU A 30 -10.95 -0.47 -4.01
C GLU A 30 -12.22 0.09 -3.35
N ASP A 31 -13.13 -0.79 -2.92
CA ASP A 31 -14.38 -0.38 -2.29
C ASP A 31 -14.15 0.19 -0.89
N GLU A 32 -13.22 -0.39 -0.14
CA GLU A 32 -12.75 0.20 1.12
C GLU A 32 -12.09 1.56 0.89
N ILE A 33 -11.20 1.67 -0.09
CA ILE A 33 -10.55 2.93 -0.44
C ILE A 33 -11.58 3.99 -0.87
N LYS A 34 -12.59 3.63 -1.66
CA LYS A 34 -13.69 4.54 -2.03
C LYS A 34 -14.45 5.03 -0.79
N ALA A 35 -14.72 4.16 0.19
CA ALA A 35 -15.37 4.54 1.44
C ALA A 35 -14.50 5.48 2.29
N LEU A 36 -13.19 5.22 2.38
CA LEU A 36 -12.23 6.04 3.12
C LEU A 36 -12.01 7.41 2.48
N LYS A 37 -11.94 7.48 1.14
CA LYS A 37 -11.83 8.74 0.38
C LYS A 37 -12.99 9.69 0.67
N LYS A 38 -14.22 9.18 0.82
CA LYS A 38 -15.39 9.99 1.24
C LYS A 38 -15.21 10.60 2.63
N SER A 39 -14.40 9.97 3.48
CA SER A 39 -14.05 10.45 4.82
C SER A 39 -12.77 11.28 4.84
N GLY A 40 -12.26 11.76 3.70
CA GLY A 40 -11.02 12.55 3.63
C GLY A 40 -9.74 11.77 3.96
N ILE A 41 -9.80 10.43 3.89
CA ILE A 41 -8.66 9.55 4.12
C ILE A 41 -8.22 8.99 2.77
N LYS A 42 -6.94 9.14 2.44
CA LYS A 42 -6.37 8.72 1.16
C LYS A 42 -5.18 7.80 1.42
N PRO A 43 -5.06 6.68 0.69
CA PRO A 43 -3.88 5.84 0.80
C PRO A 43 -2.70 6.40 -0.02
N LEU A 44 -1.49 5.93 0.28
CA LEU A 44 -0.32 6.04 -0.59
C LEU A 44 -0.49 5.20 -1.87
N ASP A 45 0.22 5.51 -2.95
CA ASP A 45 0.22 4.70 -4.18
C ASP A 45 1.26 3.56 -4.14
N ILE A 46 1.36 2.93 -2.97
CA ILE A 46 2.26 1.82 -2.64
C ILE A 46 1.63 0.99 -1.51
N ALA A 47 2.02 -0.27 -1.39
CA ALA A 47 1.46 -1.20 -0.39
C ALA A 47 1.67 -0.71 1.05
N GLU A 48 2.90 -0.33 1.37
CA GLU A 48 3.38 0.11 2.69
C GLU A 48 4.33 1.30 2.50
N VAL A 49 4.40 2.21 3.47
CA VAL A 49 5.29 3.38 3.40
C VAL A 49 6.77 3.01 3.18
N GLU A 50 7.23 1.87 3.68
CA GLU A 50 8.61 1.41 3.50
C GLU A 50 8.93 1.09 2.02
N ASN A 51 7.94 0.68 1.23
CA ASN A 51 8.10 0.44 -0.21
C ASN A 51 8.41 1.73 -0.97
N ILE A 52 8.14 2.92 -0.39
CA ILE A 52 8.45 4.20 -1.03
C ILE A 52 9.95 4.35 -1.26
N LEU A 53 10.78 3.72 -0.42
CA LEU A 53 12.24 3.75 -0.55
C LEU A 53 12.75 2.93 -1.74
N CYS A 54 11.88 2.10 -2.31
CA CYS A 54 12.18 1.13 -3.34
C CYS A 54 11.65 1.57 -4.71
N VAL A 55 11.08 2.77 -4.83
CA VAL A 55 10.53 3.25 -6.10
C VAL A 55 11.65 3.47 -7.14
N PRO A 56 11.38 3.24 -8.44
CA PRO A 56 12.38 3.37 -9.50
C PRO A 56 13.18 4.67 -9.46
N GLU A 57 12.48 5.77 -9.18
CA GLU A 57 13.03 7.12 -9.16
C GLU A 57 14.08 7.27 -8.04
N LEU A 58 13.85 6.66 -6.87
CA LEU A 58 14.87 6.66 -5.79
C LEU A 58 16.01 5.69 -6.08
N LEU A 59 15.73 4.52 -6.68
CA LEU A 59 16.78 3.59 -7.09
C LEU A 59 17.74 4.26 -8.07
N ALA A 60 17.23 5.04 -9.02
CA ALA A 60 18.03 5.80 -9.98
C ALA A 60 18.91 6.86 -9.30
N ILE A 61 18.35 7.64 -8.37
CA ILE A 61 19.11 8.65 -7.61
C ILE A 61 20.24 8.00 -6.82
N VAL A 62 19.96 6.90 -6.13
CA VAL A 62 20.95 6.19 -5.32
C VAL A 62 22.02 5.55 -6.22
N ALA A 63 21.64 4.89 -7.31
CA ALA A 63 22.57 4.29 -8.27
C ALA A 63 23.53 5.34 -8.84
N ASN A 64 23.00 6.49 -9.29
CA ASN A 64 23.80 7.58 -9.83
C ASN A 64 24.80 8.14 -8.81
N ASN A 65 24.35 8.38 -7.57
CA ASN A 65 25.21 8.90 -6.50
C ASN A 65 26.34 7.94 -6.13
N LEU A 66 26.10 6.63 -6.21
CA LEU A 66 27.07 5.59 -5.90
C LEU A 66 27.87 5.09 -7.12
N ARG A 67 27.60 5.65 -8.31
CA ARG A 67 28.24 5.28 -9.58
C ARG A 67 27.98 3.81 -9.98
N PHE A 68 26.78 3.30 -9.69
CA PHE A 68 26.28 2.05 -10.24
C PHE A 68 25.55 2.27 -11.57
N ASP A 69 25.47 1.23 -12.39
CA ASP A 69 24.57 1.20 -13.54
C ASP A 69 23.13 1.00 -13.05
N TYR A 70 22.27 1.99 -13.31
CA TYR A 70 20.88 1.93 -12.89
C TYR A 70 20.10 0.80 -13.56
N GLU A 71 20.35 0.51 -14.83
CA GLU A 71 19.59 -0.53 -15.56
C GLU A 71 19.92 -1.93 -15.01
N GLU A 72 21.19 -2.16 -14.68
CA GLU A 72 21.64 -3.39 -14.02
C GLU A 72 20.99 -3.54 -12.64
N ILE A 73 21.10 -2.50 -11.80
CA ILE A 73 20.51 -2.50 -10.44
C ILE A 73 18.99 -2.66 -10.49
N TYR A 74 18.32 -1.93 -11.37
CA TYR A 74 16.88 -2.00 -11.52
C TYR A 74 16.43 -3.43 -11.86
N GLN A 75 17.15 -4.10 -12.77
CA GLN A 75 16.80 -5.46 -13.14
C GLN A 75 17.07 -6.47 -12.02
N GLU A 76 18.21 -6.35 -11.32
CA GLU A 76 18.50 -7.20 -10.15
C GLU A 76 17.45 -7.03 -9.04
N VAL A 77 17.04 -5.79 -8.78
CA VAL A 77 15.98 -5.47 -7.82
C VAL A 77 14.64 -6.03 -8.28
N LEU A 78 14.26 -5.82 -9.54
CA LEU A 78 13.01 -6.31 -10.11
C LEU A 78 12.90 -7.83 -9.97
N ASP A 79 13.91 -8.58 -10.42
CA ASP A 79 13.91 -10.05 -10.30
C ASP A 79 13.80 -10.47 -8.84
N CYS A 80 14.55 -9.84 -7.93
CA CYS A 80 14.47 -10.14 -6.51
C CYS A 80 13.08 -9.89 -5.91
N VAL A 81 12.40 -8.81 -6.31
CA VAL A 81 11.04 -8.51 -5.82
C VAL A 81 10.03 -9.52 -6.37
N ILE A 82 10.12 -9.88 -7.65
CA ILE A 82 9.23 -10.85 -8.27
C ILE A 82 9.43 -12.25 -7.67
N ASP A 83 10.68 -12.66 -7.44
CA ASP A 83 10.99 -13.92 -6.77
C ASP A 83 10.43 -13.95 -5.36
N LYS A 84 10.57 -12.85 -4.60
CA LYS A 84 10.02 -12.73 -3.25
C LYS A 84 8.49 -12.75 -3.21
N ILE A 85 7.83 -12.14 -4.20
CA ILE A 85 6.37 -12.26 -4.34
C ILE A 85 5.98 -13.71 -4.61
N SER A 86 6.72 -14.38 -5.50
CA SER A 86 6.46 -15.78 -5.85
C SER A 86 6.66 -16.73 -4.67
N GLU A 87 7.74 -16.55 -3.89
CA GLU A 87 8.02 -17.30 -2.67
C GLU A 87 6.93 -17.13 -1.60
N ASN A 88 6.34 -15.94 -1.51
CA ASN A 88 5.33 -15.59 -0.49
C ASN A 88 3.91 -15.52 -1.07
N LEU A 89 3.67 -16.09 -2.25
CA LEU A 89 2.44 -15.88 -3.01
C LEU A 89 1.19 -16.27 -2.21
N GLU A 90 1.20 -17.46 -1.60
CA GLU A 90 0.09 -17.98 -0.82
C GLU A 90 -0.21 -17.10 0.41
N ASP A 91 0.83 -16.64 1.12
CA ASP A 91 0.69 -15.75 2.27
C ASP A 91 0.11 -14.39 1.87
N GLN A 92 0.61 -13.79 0.78
CA GLN A 92 0.13 -12.51 0.26
C GLN A 92 -1.32 -12.60 -0.25
N CYS A 93 -1.69 -13.71 -0.91
CA CYS A 93 -3.06 -13.99 -1.32
C CYS A 93 -3.98 -14.16 -0.11
N SER A 94 -3.53 -14.90 0.89
CA SER A 94 -4.30 -15.19 2.11
C SER A 94 -4.55 -13.92 2.92
N LYS A 95 -3.52 -13.11 3.18
CA LYS A 95 -3.63 -11.84 3.90
C LYS A 95 -4.56 -10.86 3.18
N ARG A 96 -4.41 -10.73 1.86
CA ARG A 96 -5.26 -9.84 1.06
C ARG A 96 -6.72 -10.29 1.04
N SER A 97 -6.94 -11.59 0.88
CA SER A 97 -8.29 -12.17 0.90
C SER A 97 -8.94 -12.02 2.28
N SER A 98 -8.17 -12.22 3.35
CA SER A 98 -8.63 -12.04 4.72
C SER A 98 -9.03 -10.59 4.98
N ALA A 99 -8.21 -9.62 4.56
CA ALA A 99 -8.54 -8.19 4.66
C ALA A 99 -9.83 -7.82 3.90
N GLU A 100 -10.03 -8.35 2.69
CA GLU A 100 -11.28 -8.16 1.94
C GLU A 100 -12.50 -8.75 2.67
N ILE A 101 -12.37 -9.95 3.22
CA ILE A 101 -13.43 -10.62 3.98
C ILE A 101 -13.76 -9.81 5.25
N GLU A 102 -12.75 -9.39 6.01
CA GLU A 102 -12.91 -8.54 7.19
C GLU A 102 -13.61 -7.23 6.84
N PHE A 103 -13.26 -6.59 5.74
CA PHE A 103 -13.93 -5.38 5.27
C PHE A 103 -15.42 -5.65 4.97
N LYS A 104 -15.75 -6.73 4.25
CA LYS A 104 -17.14 -7.11 3.97
C LYS A 104 -17.92 -7.38 5.25
N LEU A 105 -17.33 -8.11 6.20
CA LEU A 105 -17.95 -8.37 7.50
C LEU A 105 -18.22 -7.07 8.29
N ASN A 106 -17.27 -6.12 8.24
CA ASN A 106 -17.43 -4.81 8.88
C ASN A 106 -18.51 -3.93 8.23
N MET A 107 -19.00 -4.27 7.03
CA MET A 107 -20.14 -3.60 6.39
C MET A 107 -21.50 -4.09 6.91
N PHE A 108 -21.53 -5.03 7.86
CA PHE A 108 -22.77 -5.48 8.48
C PHE A 108 -23.57 -4.30 9.07
N ASN A 109 -24.79 -4.11 8.59
CA ASN A 109 -25.66 -3.04 9.03
C ASN A 109 -26.56 -3.48 10.18
N GLY A 110 -26.12 -3.21 11.42
CA GLY A 110 -26.88 -3.51 12.65
C GLY A 110 -28.16 -2.68 12.86
N LYS A 111 -28.62 -1.89 11.87
CA LYS A 111 -29.86 -1.09 11.97
C LYS A 111 -31.15 -1.91 11.82
N ALA A 112 -31.06 -3.19 11.45
CA ALA A 112 -32.21 -4.10 11.40
C ALA A 112 -32.82 -4.28 12.79
N LYS A 113 -34.15 -4.35 12.88
CA LYS A 113 -34.87 -4.41 14.17
C LYS A 113 -35.56 -5.77 14.34
N GLY A 114 -35.26 -6.42 15.47
CA GLY A 114 -35.85 -7.71 15.82
C GLY A 114 -35.06 -8.91 15.30
N LYS A 115 -35.27 -10.07 15.95
CA LYS A 115 -34.52 -11.31 15.73
C LYS A 115 -34.50 -11.77 14.27
N ASP A 116 -35.65 -11.73 13.61
CA ASP A 116 -35.80 -12.27 12.25
C ASP A 116 -35.09 -11.40 11.21
N GLN A 117 -35.22 -10.08 11.33
CA GLN A 117 -34.54 -9.15 10.42
C GLN A 117 -33.01 -9.18 10.59
N LEU A 118 -32.53 -9.31 11.83
CA LEU A 118 -31.09 -9.44 12.10
C LEU A 118 -30.54 -10.76 11.53
N SER A 119 -31.27 -11.87 11.72
CA SER A 119 -30.89 -13.18 11.16
C SER A 119 -30.82 -13.15 9.63
N LEU A 120 -31.81 -12.52 8.97
CA LEU A 120 -31.84 -12.36 7.52
C LEU A 120 -30.68 -11.49 7.01
N ALA A 121 -30.39 -10.37 7.68
CA ALA A 121 -29.30 -9.48 7.31
C ALA A 121 -27.93 -10.17 7.43
N LEU A 122 -27.71 -10.94 8.51
CA LEU A 122 -26.47 -11.68 8.71
C LEU A 122 -26.31 -12.78 7.65
N LYS A 123 -27.38 -13.53 7.39
CA LYS A 123 -27.36 -14.59 6.37
C LYS A 123 -27.06 -14.03 4.99
N GLY A 124 -27.74 -12.94 4.59
CA GLY A 124 -27.48 -12.28 3.31
C GLY A 124 -26.04 -11.77 3.17
N LEU A 125 -25.42 -11.31 4.27
CA LEU A 125 -24.01 -10.94 4.25
C LEU A 125 -23.10 -12.15 4.05
N CYS A 126 -23.31 -13.24 4.81
CA CYS A 126 -22.55 -14.47 4.64
C CYS A 126 -22.69 -15.03 3.22
N ASP A 127 -23.90 -15.03 2.66
CA ASP A 127 -24.19 -15.49 1.29
C ASP A 127 -23.49 -14.63 0.22
N SER A 128 -23.19 -13.36 0.53
CA SER A 128 -22.46 -12.45 -0.37
C SER A 128 -20.93 -12.63 -0.35
N ILE A 129 -20.39 -13.32 0.67
CA ILE A 129 -18.95 -13.52 0.84
C ILE A 129 -18.58 -14.91 0.31
N ASP A 130 -17.98 -14.93 -0.88
CA ASP A 130 -17.45 -16.14 -1.49
C ASP A 130 -15.92 -16.15 -1.35
N VAL A 131 -15.41 -16.95 -0.41
CA VAL A 131 -13.98 -17.01 -0.08
C VAL A 131 -13.16 -17.50 -1.28
N SER A 132 -13.63 -18.52 -2.00
CA SER A 132 -12.92 -19.06 -3.16
C SER A 132 -12.80 -18.00 -4.25
N LYS A 133 -13.88 -17.31 -4.59
CA LYS A 133 -13.82 -16.23 -5.60
C LYS A 133 -12.93 -15.07 -5.18
N ILE A 134 -12.93 -14.69 -3.91
CA ILE A 134 -12.06 -13.62 -3.39
C ILE A 134 -10.59 -14.04 -3.50
N TYR A 135 -10.28 -15.28 -3.10
CA TYR A 135 -8.92 -15.80 -3.16
C TYR A 135 -8.43 -15.92 -4.61
N ASP A 136 -9.21 -16.52 -5.51
CA ASP A 136 -8.85 -16.73 -6.91
C ASP A 136 -8.61 -15.39 -7.62
N LYS A 137 -9.46 -14.39 -7.35
CA LYS A 137 -9.28 -13.02 -7.86
C LYS A 137 -7.95 -12.40 -7.39
N ASN A 138 -7.63 -12.53 -6.09
CA ASN A 138 -6.38 -11.99 -5.55
C ASN A 138 -5.17 -12.74 -6.11
N LEU A 139 -5.25 -14.06 -6.25
CA LEU A 139 -4.23 -14.89 -6.87
C LEU A 139 -3.97 -14.49 -8.32
N GLU A 140 -5.01 -14.22 -9.10
CA GLU A 140 -4.89 -13.73 -10.48
C GLU A 140 -4.11 -12.41 -10.55
N ILE A 141 -4.38 -11.47 -9.63
CA ILE A 141 -3.65 -10.19 -9.57
C ILE A 141 -2.15 -10.42 -9.36
N TYR A 142 -1.76 -11.24 -8.38
CA TYR A 142 -0.34 -11.49 -8.12
C TYR A 142 0.32 -12.27 -9.27
N ASN A 143 -0.38 -13.25 -9.87
CA ASN A 143 0.13 -13.97 -11.04
C ASN A 143 0.35 -13.04 -12.23
N GLN A 144 -0.54 -12.09 -12.49
CA GLN A 144 -0.34 -11.08 -13.53
C GLN A 144 0.89 -10.21 -13.23
N ILE A 145 1.10 -9.79 -11.98
CA ILE A 145 2.28 -9.00 -11.59
C ILE A 145 3.57 -9.78 -11.85
N ILE A 146 3.60 -11.07 -11.50
CA ILE A 146 4.75 -11.96 -11.72
C ILE A 146 5.01 -12.15 -13.22
N GLN A 147 3.97 -12.45 -14.00
CA GLN A 147 4.08 -12.71 -15.45
C GLN A 147 4.50 -11.47 -16.23
N GLU A 148 3.91 -10.31 -15.93
CA GLU A 148 4.23 -9.03 -16.57
C GLU A 148 5.54 -8.41 -16.07
N LYS A 149 6.14 -8.95 -15.00
CA LYS A 149 7.24 -8.32 -14.24
C LYS A 149 6.96 -6.84 -13.95
N ASN A 150 5.73 -6.53 -13.55
CA ASN A 150 5.30 -5.14 -13.40
C ASN A 150 5.74 -4.56 -12.04
N TYR A 151 6.89 -3.89 -12.01
CA TYR A 151 7.48 -3.38 -10.77
C TYR A 151 6.60 -2.39 -10.01
N LYS A 152 5.95 -1.46 -10.72
CA LYS A 152 5.07 -0.46 -10.07
C LYS A 152 3.87 -1.15 -9.40
N LYS A 153 3.24 -2.12 -10.07
CA LYS A 153 2.20 -2.94 -9.44
C LYS A 153 2.77 -3.81 -8.30
N ALA A 154 3.99 -4.33 -8.44
CA ALA A 154 4.64 -5.08 -7.36
C ALA A 154 4.75 -4.24 -6.09
N LEU A 155 5.23 -2.99 -6.17
CA LEU A 155 5.32 -2.09 -5.01
C LEU A 155 3.95 -1.71 -4.43
N LEU A 156 2.89 -1.69 -5.26
CA LEU A 156 1.52 -1.38 -4.84
C LEU A 156 0.81 -2.54 -4.14
N TYR A 157 1.11 -3.79 -4.51
CA TYR A 157 0.42 -4.97 -3.99
C TYR A 157 1.25 -5.80 -3.01
N TYR A 158 2.57 -5.68 -3.02
CA TYR A 158 3.46 -6.47 -2.19
C TYR A 158 3.74 -5.78 -0.86
N ASN A 159 3.08 -6.26 0.20
CA ASN A 159 3.33 -5.84 1.57
C ASN A 159 4.58 -6.55 2.11
N ASN A 160 5.69 -5.81 2.24
CA ASN A 160 6.93 -6.29 2.84
C ASN A 160 7.75 -5.15 3.48
N LYS A 161 7.61 -5.01 4.80
CA LYS A 161 8.37 -4.06 5.63
C LYS A 161 9.89 -4.20 5.56
N GLY A 162 10.39 -5.34 5.08
CA GLY A 162 11.81 -5.63 4.92
C GLY A 162 12.34 -5.35 3.51
N LEU A 163 11.52 -4.87 2.57
CA LEU A 163 11.93 -4.73 1.16
C LEU A 163 13.16 -3.84 0.98
N SER A 164 13.21 -2.70 1.67
CA SER A 164 14.35 -1.78 1.64
C SER A 164 15.65 -2.42 2.15
N LYS A 165 15.56 -3.34 3.12
CA LYS A 165 16.70 -4.10 3.64
C LYS A 165 17.22 -5.09 2.61
N GLU A 166 16.32 -5.76 1.90
CA GLU A 166 16.68 -6.68 0.82
C GLU A 166 17.35 -5.94 -0.34
N ILE A 167 16.83 -4.76 -0.70
CA ILE A 167 17.39 -3.96 -1.81
C ILE A 167 18.77 -3.38 -1.48
N SER A 168 19.09 -3.17 -0.20
CA SER A 168 20.39 -2.65 0.25
C SER A 168 21.58 -3.44 -0.32
N LYS A 169 21.43 -4.76 -0.52
CA LYS A 169 22.51 -5.64 -1.00
C LYS A 169 22.95 -5.32 -2.42
N PHE A 170 22.04 -4.86 -3.30
CA PHE A 170 22.35 -4.50 -4.69
C PHE A 170 23.25 -3.26 -4.75
N PHE A 171 23.09 -2.35 -3.80
CA PHE A 171 23.98 -1.19 -3.64
C PHE A 171 25.27 -1.49 -2.86
N LYS A 172 25.58 -2.78 -2.60
CA LYS A 172 26.71 -3.22 -1.77
C LYS A 172 26.71 -2.60 -0.37
N MET A 173 25.52 -2.33 0.15
CA MET A 173 25.30 -1.75 1.48
C MET A 173 24.86 -2.82 2.47
N HIS A 174 25.20 -2.60 3.74
CA HIS A 174 24.59 -3.36 4.83
C HIS A 174 23.09 -3.02 4.92
N SER A 175 22.28 -3.96 5.40
CA SER A 175 20.80 -3.92 5.32
C SER A 175 20.14 -2.76 6.06
N ASP A 176 20.83 -2.10 6.99
CA ASP A 176 20.38 -0.95 7.76
C ASP A 176 20.83 0.40 7.16
N ARG A 177 21.65 0.38 6.11
CA ARG A 177 22.31 1.59 5.58
C ARG A 177 21.55 2.25 4.46
N TYR A 178 20.74 1.53 3.68
CA TYR A 178 20.06 2.09 2.51
C TYR A 178 19.08 3.22 2.88
N SER A 179 18.18 2.99 3.84
CA SER A 179 17.25 4.03 4.32
C SER A 179 18.00 5.23 4.91
N SER A 180 19.05 4.97 5.70
CA SER A 180 19.90 6.02 6.28
C SER A 180 20.62 6.84 5.21
N TYR A 181 21.01 6.20 4.10
CA TYR A 181 21.66 6.86 2.98
C TYR A 181 20.70 7.77 2.23
N ILE A 182 19.46 7.34 1.98
CA ILE A 182 18.42 8.20 1.39
C ILE A 182 18.13 9.41 2.29
N ILE A 183 18.06 9.22 3.61
CA ILE A 183 17.90 10.32 4.57
C ILE A 183 19.09 11.29 4.52
N TRP A 184 20.30 10.77 4.36
CA TRP A 184 21.49 11.60 4.18
C TRP A 184 21.44 12.39 2.86
N LEU A 185 20.99 11.78 1.75
CA LEU A 185 20.80 12.46 0.47
C LEU A 185 19.71 13.55 0.52
N LEU A 186 18.71 13.43 1.40
CA LEU A 186 17.76 14.53 1.65
C LEU A 186 18.43 15.78 2.24
N SER A 187 19.62 15.64 2.82
CA SER A 187 20.43 16.74 3.34
C SER A 187 21.49 17.22 2.33
N SER A 188 21.57 16.63 1.14
CA SER A 188 22.50 17.00 0.06
C SER A 188 21.83 17.83 -1.04
N GLU A 189 22.56 18.05 -2.13
CA GLU A 189 22.04 18.69 -3.35
C GLU A 189 20.90 17.90 -4.03
N ASN A 190 20.71 16.62 -3.72
CA ASN A 190 19.65 15.77 -4.31
C ASN A 190 18.28 15.96 -3.64
N ARG A 191 18.16 16.84 -2.66
CA ARG A 191 16.94 17.02 -1.86
C ARG A 191 15.69 17.24 -2.71
N GLU A 192 15.76 18.15 -3.69
CA GLU A 192 14.59 18.50 -4.51
C GLU A 192 14.15 17.34 -5.41
N GLU A 193 15.12 16.63 -5.98
CA GLU A 193 14.92 15.46 -6.82
C GLU A 193 14.22 14.34 -6.04
N ILE A 194 14.70 14.04 -4.83
CA ILE A 194 14.10 13.04 -3.94
C ILE A 194 12.68 13.46 -3.53
N ILE A 195 12.47 14.72 -3.16
CA ILE A 195 11.13 15.21 -2.79
C ILE A 195 10.16 15.11 -3.98
N SER A 196 10.64 15.38 -5.21
CA SER A 196 9.83 15.23 -6.42
C SER A 196 9.41 13.78 -6.63
N ALA A 197 10.36 12.85 -6.55
CA ALA A 197 10.11 11.41 -6.66
C ALA A 197 9.09 10.92 -5.63
N LEU A 198 9.26 11.31 -4.36
CA LEU A 198 8.35 10.90 -3.27
C LEU A 198 6.92 11.45 -3.45
N LYS A 199 6.77 12.64 -4.04
CA LYS A 199 5.45 13.26 -4.27
C LYS A 199 4.59 12.48 -5.27
N GLU A 200 5.18 11.75 -6.19
CA GLU A 200 4.43 10.95 -7.18
C GLU A 200 3.59 9.86 -6.52
N TYR A 201 4.05 9.34 -5.38
CA TYR A 201 3.41 8.26 -4.64
C TYR A 201 2.56 8.73 -3.46
N ALA A 202 2.59 10.04 -3.17
CA ALA A 202 1.82 10.65 -2.10
C ALA A 202 0.44 11.11 -2.61
N PRO A 203 -0.65 10.93 -1.84
CA PRO A 203 -1.96 11.37 -2.27
C PRO A 203 -2.01 12.90 -2.30
N ILE A 204 -2.57 13.45 -3.38
CA ILE A 204 -2.84 14.88 -3.48
C ILE A 204 -3.94 15.23 -2.48
N ILE A 205 -3.64 16.10 -1.51
CA ILE A 205 -4.61 16.62 -0.56
C ILE A 205 -5.04 17.99 -1.07
N ASP A 206 -6.31 18.12 -1.45
CA ASP A 206 -6.88 19.39 -1.88
C ASP A 206 -7.49 20.11 -0.65
N PRO A 207 -6.97 21.27 -0.27
CA PRO A 207 -7.48 22.03 0.87
C PRO A 207 -8.73 22.87 0.54
N THR A 208 -9.23 22.89 -0.71
CA THR A 208 -10.39 23.71 -1.13
C THR A 208 -11.69 23.38 -0.40
#